data_AF-A0A2A5CR20-F1
#
_entry.id   AF-A0A2A5CR20-F1
#
_cell.length_a   1.000
_cell.length_b   1.000
_cell.length_c   1.000
_cell.angle_alpha   90.00
_cell.angle_beta   90.00
_cell.angle_gamma   90.00
#
_symmetry.space_group_name_H-M   'P 1'
#
loop_
_entity.id
_entity.type
_entity.pdbx_description
1 polymer ?
#
loop_
_entity_poly.entity_id
_entity_poly.type
_entity_poly.pdbx_seq_one_letter_code
_entity_poly.pdbx_strand_id
1 'polypeptide(L)'
;MKKNILLILMLSLTACISTSQVNERLGAWDNVTLSDLINSWGVPTKEQEIASRKFYVWNNKNNDSSPTIGVSLGSHGGRGGISISSLFGGETEENICSRVVEVDAEDNILSITWTGKPSLCYELTPEKLTD
;
A
#
# COMPACT_ATOMS: atom_id res chain seq x y z
N MET A 1 -7.72 -48.97 18.18
CA MET A 1 -8.23 -47.71 17.58
C MET A 1 -7.93 -46.57 18.54
N LYS A 2 -6.85 -45.79 18.35
CA LYS A 2 -6.45 -44.57 19.09
C LYS A 2 -4.97 -44.29 18.81
N LYS A 3 -4.62 -43.85 17.60
CA LYS A 3 -3.23 -43.43 17.32
C LYS A 3 -3.07 -42.47 16.13
N ASN A 4 -4.10 -41.70 15.76
CA ASN A 4 -4.01 -40.83 14.58
C ASN A 4 -4.53 -39.39 14.83
N ILE A 5 -4.47 -38.88 16.07
CA ILE A 5 -4.96 -37.52 16.41
C ILE A 5 -3.81 -36.53 16.67
N LEU A 6 -2.54 -36.94 16.57
CA LEU A 6 -1.39 -36.09 16.93
C LEU A 6 -0.68 -35.41 15.74
N LEU A 7 -1.21 -35.47 14.52
CA LEU A 7 -0.53 -34.92 13.33
C LEU A 7 -1.17 -33.65 12.73
N ILE A 8 -2.31 -33.19 13.27
CA ILE A 8 -3.05 -32.02 12.74
C ILE A 8 -2.74 -30.74 13.55
N LEU A 9 -1.69 -30.78 14.38
CA LEU A 9 -1.17 -29.62 15.11
C LEU A 9 0.17 -29.14 14.53
N MET A 10 0.33 -29.21 13.20
CA MET A 10 1.34 -28.39 12.52
C MET A 10 0.79 -26.96 12.50
N LEU A 11 1.15 -26.24 13.55
CA LEU A 11 1.14 -24.79 13.68
C LEU A 11 1.26 -24.12 12.31
N SER A 12 0.17 -23.52 11.86
CA SER A 12 0.22 -22.41 10.92
C SER A 12 1.01 -21.28 11.57
N LEU A 13 2.33 -21.27 11.38
CA LEU A 13 3.12 -20.06 11.61
C LEU A 13 2.57 -19.03 10.62
N THR A 14 1.75 -18.11 11.12
CA THR A 14 1.48 -16.86 10.41
C THR A 14 2.82 -16.16 10.25
N ALA A 15 3.46 -16.35 9.09
CA ALA A 15 4.73 -15.73 8.79
C ALA A 15 4.53 -14.22 8.87
N CYS A 16 5.12 -13.60 9.88
CA CYS A 16 5.16 -12.15 9.97
C CYS A 16 6.01 -11.68 8.79
N ILE A 17 5.41 -10.95 7.85
CA ILE A 17 6.13 -10.42 6.71
C ILE A 17 7.18 -9.43 7.23
N SER A 18 8.44 -9.73 6.96
CA SER A 18 9.57 -8.89 7.31
C SER A 18 9.78 -7.78 6.28
N THR A 19 10.47 -6.72 6.67
CA THR A 19 10.92 -5.66 5.73
C THR A 19 11.77 -6.22 4.58
N SER A 20 12.57 -7.26 4.85
CA SER A 20 13.39 -7.93 3.83
C SER A 20 12.53 -8.55 2.73
N GLN A 21 11.40 -9.17 3.07
CA GLN A 21 10.51 -9.78 2.08
C GLN A 21 9.81 -8.73 1.21
N VAL A 22 9.50 -7.56 1.78
CA VAL A 22 8.99 -6.42 0.98
C VAL A 22 10.06 -5.93 0.01
N ASN A 23 11.29 -5.75 0.50
CA ASN A 23 12.42 -5.32 -0.34
C ASN A 23 12.70 -6.31 -1.47
N GLU A 24 12.67 -7.61 -1.19
CA GLU A 24 12.83 -8.66 -2.20
C GLU A 24 11.72 -8.60 -3.26
N ARG A 25 10.46 -8.45 -2.82
CA ARG A 25 9.30 -8.33 -3.73
C ARG A 25 9.39 -7.08 -4.60
N LEU A 26 9.87 -5.96 -4.06
CA LEU A 26 10.08 -4.72 -4.82
C LEU A 26 11.29 -4.81 -5.74
N GLY A 27 12.39 -5.42 -5.30
CA GLY A 27 13.61 -5.57 -6.11
C GLY A 27 13.42 -6.41 -7.36
N ALA A 28 12.40 -7.27 -7.41
CA ALA A 28 12.00 -7.95 -8.65
C ALA A 28 11.63 -6.98 -9.80
N TRP A 29 11.25 -5.74 -9.46
CA TRP A 29 10.85 -4.70 -10.39
C TRP A 29 12.00 -3.74 -10.77
N ASP A 30 13.20 -3.93 -10.24
CA ASP A 30 14.37 -3.14 -10.63
C ASP A 30 14.71 -3.38 -12.12
N ASN A 31 15.16 -2.33 -12.82
CA ASN A 31 15.48 -2.33 -14.25
C ASN A 31 14.30 -2.67 -15.18
N VAL A 32 13.06 -2.63 -14.68
CA VAL A 32 11.85 -2.72 -15.52
C VAL A 32 11.52 -1.34 -16.08
N THR A 33 10.82 -1.26 -17.20
CA THR A 33 10.35 0.03 -17.73
C THR A 33 9.21 0.59 -16.87
N LEU A 34 9.10 1.91 -16.77
CA LEU A 34 7.98 2.56 -16.11
C LEU A 34 6.64 2.13 -16.70
N SER A 35 6.56 1.92 -18.03
CA SER A 35 5.35 1.44 -18.68
C SER A 35 4.91 0.07 -18.19
N ASP A 36 5.83 -0.88 -18.05
CA ASP A 36 5.51 -2.23 -17.56
C ASP A 36 5.10 -2.20 -16.09
N LEU A 37 5.72 -1.33 -15.30
CA LEU A 37 5.33 -1.08 -13.92
C LEU A 37 3.91 -0.52 -13.85
N ILE A 38 3.56 0.49 -14.67
CA ILE A 38 2.21 1.07 -14.75
C ILE A 38 1.18 0.03 -15.20
N ASN A 39 1.53 -0.81 -16.18
CA ASN A 39 0.65 -1.88 -16.65
C ASN A 39 0.34 -2.89 -15.53
N SER A 40 1.30 -3.11 -14.64
CA SER A 40 1.18 -4.10 -13.55
C SER A 40 0.58 -3.52 -12.26
N TRP A 41 0.98 -2.30 -11.89
CA TRP A 41 0.64 -1.65 -10.62
C TRP A 41 -0.50 -0.63 -10.76
N GLY A 42 -0.86 -0.26 -12.00
CA GLY A 42 -1.73 0.85 -12.29
C GLY A 42 -0.99 2.20 -12.32
N VAL A 43 -1.73 3.26 -12.60
CA VAL A 43 -1.17 4.62 -12.71
C VAL A 43 -0.71 5.15 -11.33
N PRO A 44 0.38 5.94 -11.28
CA PRO A 44 0.85 6.55 -10.05
C PRO A 44 -0.15 7.59 -9.53
N THR A 45 -0.18 7.76 -8.21
CA THR A 45 -0.94 8.81 -7.53
C THR A 45 -0.36 10.20 -7.81
N LYS A 46 0.97 10.29 -7.95
CA LYS A 46 1.67 11.55 -8.15
C LYS A 46 2.95 11.33 -8.96
N GLU A 47 3.26 12.28 -9.82
CA GLU A 47 4.57 12.47 -10.44
C GLU A 47 5.24 13.71 -9.82
N GLN A 48 6.56 13.64 -9.62
CA GLN A 48 7.35 14.78 -9.15
C GLN A 48 8.75 14.76 -9.76
N GLU A 49 9.29 15.93 -10.04
CA GLU A 49 10.66 16.10 -10.51
C GLU A 49 11.48 16.84 -9.45
N ILE A 50 12.61 16.26 -9.04
CA ILE A 50 13.50 16.83 -8.03
C ILE A 50 14.93 16.74 -8.55
N ALA A 51 15.60 17.89 -8.72
CA ALA A 51 16.97 17.97 -9.22
C ALA A 51 17.18 17.19 -10.53
N SER A 52 16.31 17.42 -11.52
CA SER A 52 16.31 16.73 -12.84
C SER A 52 16.09 15.22 -12.78
N ARG A 53 15.61 14.68 -11.65
CA ARG A 53 15.24 13.27 -11.49
C ARG A 53 13.74 13.15 -11.34
N LYS A 54 13.14 12.18 -12.01
CA LYS A 54 11.70 11.92 -11.95
C LYS A 54 11.41 10.86 -10.90
N PHE A 55 10.33 11.10 -10.15
CA PHE A 55 9.82 10.17 -9.16
C PHE A 55 8.32 10.00 -9.34
N TYR A 56 7.87 8.76 -9.20
CA TYR A 56 6.47 8.38 -9.27
C TYR A 56 6.05 7.75 -7.94
N VAL A 57 4.90 8.18 -7.42
CA VAL A 57 4.42 7.80 -6.09
C VAL A 57 3.13 7.01 -6.23
N TRP A 58 3.09 5.81 -5.65
CA TRP A 58 1.88 5.01 -5.45
C TRP A 58 1.51 5.01 -3.98
N ASN A 59 0.33 5.53 -3.67
CA ASN A 59 -0.25 5.46 -2.34
C ASN A 59 -1.43 4.50 -2.36
N ASN A 60 -1.21 3.26 -1.93
CA ASN A 60 -2.26 2.26 -1.86
C ASN A 60 -2.71 2.09 -0.41
N LYS A 61 -4.02 2.00 -0.22
CA LYS A 61 -4.66 1.82 1.08
C LYS A 61 -5.40 0.49 1.09
N ASN A 62 -5.45 -0.17 2.25
CA ASN A 62 -6.44 -1.23 2.42
C ASN A 62 -7.80 -0.56 2.69
N ASN A 63 -8.80 -0.89 1.89
CA ASN A 63 -10.16 -0.36 2.01
C ASN A 63 -11.01 -1.13 3.04
N ASP A 64 -10.40 -1.84 3.99
CA ASP A 64 -11.08 -2.39 5.18
C ASP A 64 -11.57 -1.30 6.16
N SER A 65 -12.00 -0.15 5.64
CA SER A 65 -12.65 0.90 6.39
C SER A 65 -14.05 0.44 6.80
N SER A 66 -14.14 -0.17 7.99
CA SER A 66 -15.38 -0.08 8.78
C SER A 66 -15.75 1.40 8.86
N PRO A 67 -16.89 1.85 8.30
CA PRO A 67 -17.25 3.25 8.34
C PRO A 67 -17.60 3.64 9.78
N THR A 68 -16.75 4.42 10.44
CA THR A 68 -17.10 5.04 11.71
C THR A 68 -18.06 6.19 11.43
N ILE A 69 -19.37 5.95 11.59
CA ILE A 69 -20.39 6.99 11.50
C ILE A 69 -20.27 7.90 12.74
N GLY A 70 -19.58 9.02 12.60
CA GLY A 70 -19.56 10.09 13.60
C GLY A 70 -20.75 11.03 13.40
N VAL A 71 -21.74 10.97 14.29
CA VAL A 71 -22.81 11.98 14.36
C VAL A 71 -22.32 13.20 15.14
N SER A 72 -21.97 14.28 14.45
CA SER A 72 -21.59 15.55 15.08
C SER A 72 -22.77 16.54 15.05
N LEU A 73 -23.34 16.87 16.21
CA LEU A 73 -24.25 18.02 16.36
C LEU A 73 -23.41 19.30 16.53
N GLY A 74 -23.16 20.00 15.42
CA GLY A 74 -22.57 21.33 15.42
C GLY A 74 -23.66 22.40 15.53
N SER A 75 -23.82 23.02 16.71
CA SER A 75 -24.62 24.23 16.88
C SER A 75 -23.74 25.47 16.68
N HIS A 76 -23.77 26.04 15.48
CA HIS A 76 -23.27 27.41 15.22
C HIS A 76 -24.19 28.12 14.23
N GLY A 77 -24.79 29.21 14.69
CA GLY A 77 -25.31 30.31 13.87
C GLY A 77 -26.25 29.95 12.72
N GLY A 78 -27.56 29.84 13.01
CA GLY A 78 -28.64 30.10 12.07
C GLY A 78 -28.73 29.18 10.84
N ARG A 79 -29.59 28.15 10.97
CA ARG A 79 -30.05 27.16 9.96
C ARG A 79 -29.50 25.76 10.23
N GLY A 80 -30.27 24.99 11.01
CA GLY A 80 -30.02 23.57 11.23
C GLY A 80 -30.10 22.80 9.91
N GLY A 81 -28.94 22.40 9.39
CA GLY A 81 -28.81 21.32 8.42
C GLY A 81 -28.28 20.09 9.13
N ILE A 82 -28.87 18.93 8.86
CA ILE A 82 -28.22 17.65 9.17
C ILE A 82 -27.10 17.50 8.16
N SER A 83 -25.88 17.88 8.55
CA SER A 83 -24.68 17.66 7.76
C SER A 83 -24.25 16.21 7.95
N ILE A 84 -24.39 15.38 6.91
CA ILE A 84 -23.68 14.10 6.85
C ILE A 84 -22.23 14.43 6.47
N SER A 85 -21.44 14.87 7.43
CA SER A 85 -20.00 15.08 7.24
C SER A 85 -19.30 13.75 7.48
N SER A 86 -18.83 13.11 6.40
CA SER A 86 -17.75 12.14 6.50
C SER A 86 -16.55 12.87 7.12
N LEU A 87 -16.30 12.63 8.39
CA LEU A 87 -15.09 13.10 9.06
C LEU A 87 -13.92 12.36 8.41
N PHE A 88 -13.34 12.94 7.35
CA PHE A 88 -11.98 12.63 6.91
C PHE A 88 -11.02 13.19 7.97
N GLY A 89 -11.10 12.61 9.17
CA GLY A 89 -10.23 12.88 10.29
C GLY A 89 -9.03 11.95 10.18
N GLY A 90 -7.86 12.54 9.90
CA GLY A 90 -6.53 11.96 10.08
C GLY A 90 -6.44 10.46 9.92
N GLU A 91 -6.29 9.98 8.68
CA GLU A 91 -5.88 8.61 8.45
C GLU A 91 -4.52 8.41 9.11
N THR A 92 -4.48 7.61 10.18
CA THR A 92 -3.25 7.12 10.77
C THR A 92 -2.45 6.43 9.66
N GLU A 93 -1.17 6.77 9.53
CA GLU A 93 -0.21 6.22 8.55
C GLU A 93 -0.14 4.68 8.55
N GLU A 94 -0.76 4.03 9.54
CA GLU A 94 -0.84 2.57 9.71
C GLU A 94 -1.58 1.82 8.59
N ASN A 95 -2.41 2.50 7.78
CA ASN A 95 -3.24 1.86 6.73
C ASN A 95 -2.82 2.20 5.29
N ILE A 96 -1.68 2.85 5.10
CA ILE A 96 -1.19 3.26 3.79
C ILE A 96 0.15 2.59 3.51
N CYS A 97 0.31 2.02 2.31
CA CYS A 97 1.62 1.74 1.74
C CYS A 97 1.94 2.80 0.69
N SER A 98 2.97 3.60 0.97
CA SER A 98 3.51 4.55 0.00
C SER A 98 4.75 3.94 -0.65
N ARG A 99 4.81 3.95 -1.98
CA ARG A 99 5.95 3.49 -2.78
C ARG A 99 6.40 4.63 -3.67
N VAL A 100 7.68 4.98 -3.60
CA VAL A 100 8.30 6.01 -4.42
C VAL A 100 9.31 5.35 -5.34
N VAL A 101 9.10 5.54 -6.63
CA VAL A 101 9.88 4.94 -7.71
C VAL A 101 10.69 6.02 -8.39
N GLU A 102 12.01 5.89 -8.39
CA GLU A 102 12.92 6.74 -9.14
C GLU A 102 13.17 6.11 -10.51
N VAL A 103 13.14 6.92 -11.57
CA VAL A 103 13.44 6.48 -12.93
C VAL A 103 14.62 7.25 -13.52
N ASP A 104 15.30 6.62 -14.47
CA ASP A 104 16.33 7.27 -15.29
C ASP A 104 15.72 8.12 -16.43
N ALA A 105 16.58 8.65 -17.30
CA ALA A 105 16.16 9.47 -18.44
C ALA A 105 15.46 8.65 -19.55
N GLU A 106 15.58 7.33 -19.53
CA GLU A 106 14.96 6.37 -20.47
C GLU A 106 13.70 5.73 -19.85
N ASP A 107 13.25 6.25 -18.70
CA ASP A 107 12.13 5.78 -17.90
C ASP A 107 12.29 4.31 -17.40
N ASN A 108 13.53 3.84 -17.17
CA ASN A 108 13.80 2.58 -16.47
C ASN A 108 13.80 2.79 -14.96
N ILE A 109 13.31 1.80 -14.21
CA ILE A 109 13.31 1.84 -12.74
C ILE A 109 14.74 1.74 -12.19
N LEU A 110 15.18 2.80 -11.50
CA LEU A 110 16.46 2.84 -10.79
C LEU A 110 16.36 2.34 -9.36
N SER A 111 15.32 2.77 -8.64
CA SER A 111 15.11 2.37 -7.26
C SER A 111 13.63 2.47 -6.86
N ILE A 112 13.24 1.61 -5.93
CA ILE A 112 11.93 1.66 -5.29
C ILE A 112 12.11 1.73 -3.78
N THR A 113 11.60 2.80 -3.18
CA THR A 113 11.54 2.98 -1.73
C THR A 113 10.10 2.90 -1.27
N TRP A 114 9.89 2.50 -0.02
CA TRP A 114 8.55 2.34 0.52
C TRP A 114 8.47 2.71 1.99
N THR A 115 7.28 3.14 2.40
CA THR A 115 6.93 3.46 3.79
C THR A 115 5.54 2.91 4.08
N GLY A 116 5.39 2.29 5.26
CA GLY A 116 4.13 1.71 5.72
C GLY A 116 4.36 0.44 6.52
N LYS A 117 3.27 -0.26 6.84
CA LYS A 117 3.34 -1.57 7.51
C LYS A 117 3.86 -2.64 6.54
N PRO A 118 4.89 -3.44 6.88
CA PRO A 118 5.48 -4.41 5.96
C PRO A 118 4.47 -5.40 5.35
N SER A 119 3.57 -5.94 6.18
CA SER A 119 2.53 -6.87 5.72
C SER A 119 1.59 -6.25 4.68
N LEU A 120 1.21 -4.99 4.91
CA LEU A 120 0.34 -4.25 4.00
C LEU A 120 1.04 -3.92 2.69
N CYS A 121 2.29 -3.46 2.76
CA CYS A 121 3.07 -3.16 1.57
C CYS A 121 3.36 -4.40 0.73
N TYR A 122 3.57 -5.55 1.36
CA TYR A 122 3.73 -6.81 0.65
C TYR A 122 2.45 -7.23 -0.08
N GLU A 123 1.30 -7.15 0.59
CA GLU A 123 -0.01 -7.51 0.04
C GLU A 123 -0.43 -6.59 -1.12
N LEU A 124 -0.21 -5.28 -0.98
CA LEU A 124 -0.60 -4.28 -1.98
C LEU A 124 0.42 -4.12 -3.13
N THR A 125 1.56 -4.82 -3.06
CA THR A 125 2.53 -4.85 -4.15
C THR A 125 2.26 -6.04 -5.06
N PRO A 126 1.91 -5.83 -6.34
CA PRO A 126 1.77 -6.92 -7.29
C PRO A 126 3.05 -7.75 -7.40
N GLU A 127 2.88 -9.06 -7.55
CA GLU A 127 4.00 -9.95 -7.85
C GLU A 127 4.38 -9.76 -9.31
N LYS A 128 5.68 -9.75 -9.60
CA LYS A 128 6.13 -9.75 -10.99
C LYS A 128 5.86 -11.14 -11.57
N LEU A 129 4.93 -11.21 -12.51
CA LEU A 129 4.74 -12.43 -13.29
C LEU A 129 6.02 -12.65 -14.10
N THR A 130 6.64 -13.82 -13.91
CA THR A 130 7.74 -14.27 -14.75
C THR A 130 7.13 -15.19 -15.81
N ASP A 131 7.17 -14.75 -17.06
CA ASP A 131 6.87 -15.59 -18.22
C ASP A 131 8.09 -16.47 -18.57
#